data_AF-A0A2V8RBF6-F1
#
_entry.id   AF-A0A2V8RBF6-F1
#
_cell.length_a   1.000
_cell.length_b   1.000
_cell.length_c   1.000
_cell.angle_alpha   90.00
_cell.angle_beta   90.00
_cell.angle_gamma   90.00
#
_symmetry.space_group_name_H-M   'P 1'
#
loop_
_entity.id
_entity.type
_entity.pdbx_description
1 polymer ?
#
loop_
_entity_poly.entity_id
_entity_poly.type
_entity_poly.pdbx_seq_one_letter_code
_entity_poly.pdbx_strand_id
1 'polypeptide(L)' 'LLGHLLRVSARVANEHGLNENGGYRAVINTGSGAGQSVFHLHVHVLGGREMTWPPG' A
#
# COMPACT_ATOMS: atom_id res chain seq x y z
N LEU A 1 -1.88 -7.96 15.01
CA LEU A 1 -2.71 -7.40 13.91
C LEU A 1 -1.86 -6.79 12.79
N LEU A 2 -1.09 -5.72 13.03
CA LEU A 2 -0.33 -5.01 11.98
C LEU A 2 0.61 -5.90 11.16
N GLY A 3 1.38 -6.78 11.80
CA GLY A 3 2.25 -7.70 11.06
C GLY A 3 1.50 -8.66 10.13
N HIS A 4 0.27 -9.06 10.50
CA HIS A 4 -0.59 -9.87 9.62
C HIS A 4 -1.06 -9.05 8.42
N LEU A 5 -1.49 -7.80 8.61
CA LEU A 5 -1.88 -6.90 7.52
C LEU A 5 -0.75 -6.67 6.51
N LEU A 6 0.49 -6.46 6.99
CA LEU A 6 1.65 -6.29 6.10
C LEU A 6 1.97 -7.56 5.32
N ARG A 7 1.88 -8.74 5.97
CA ARG A 7 2.06 -10.03 5.27
C ARG A 7 0.99 -10.28 4.22
N VAL A 8 -0.27 -10.00 4.54
CA VAL A 8 -1.40 -10.14 3.60
C VAL A 8 -1.24 -9.15 2.44
N SER A 9 -0.82 -7.91 2.70
CA SER A 9 -0.56 -6.92 1.66
C SER A 9 0.51 -7.38 0.68
N ALA A 10 1.62 -7.95 1.19
CA ALA A 10 2.67 -8.53 0.35
C ALA A 10 2.15 -9.73 -0.47
N ARG A 11 1.34 -10.60 0.14
CA ARG A 11 0.73 -11.74 -0.56
C ARG A 11 -0.17 -11.26 -1.71
N VAL A 12 -1.06 -10.31 -1.45
CA VAL A 12 -1.97 -9.72 -2.44
C VAL A 12 -1.17 -9.04 -3.57
N ALA A 13 -0.11 -8.30 -3.24
CA ALA A 13 0.75 -7.69 -4.25
C ALA A 13 1.36 -8.74 -5.19
N ASN A 14 1.81 -9.88 -4.66
CA ASN A 14 2.33 -11.00 -5.46
C ASN A 14 1.24 -11.64 -6.32
N GLU A 15 0.05 -11.88 -5.76
CA GLU A 15 -1.10 -12.46 -6.49
C GLU A 15 -1.51 -11.58 -7.69
N HIS A 16 -1.27 -10.27 -7.61
CA HIS A 16 -1.51 -9.30 -8.69
C HIS A 16 -0.29 -9.03 -9.59
N GLY A 17 0.78 -9.81 -9.46
CA GLY A 17 1.94 -9.68 -10.32
C GLY A 17 2.77 -8.40 -10.10
N LEU A 18 2.60 -7.71 -8.97
CA LEU A 18 3.23 -6.41 -8.75
C LEU A 18 4.74 -6.51 -8.52
N ASN A 19 5.24 -7.62 -8.00
CA ASN A 19 6.67 -7.82 -7.81
C ASN A 19 7.41 -7.99 -9.13
N GLU A 20 6.83 -8.72 -10.08
CA GLU A 20 7.35 -8.90 -11.43
C GLU A 20 7.40 -7.55 -12.17
N ASN A 21 6.49 -6.65 -11.82
CA ASN A 21 6.37 -5.30 -12.39
C ASN A 21 7.22 -4.24 -11.69
N GLY A 22 8.26 -4.64 -10.93
CA GLY A 22 9.19 -3.70 -10.27
C GLY A 22 8.80 -3.31 -8.84
N GLY A 23 7.81 -3.97 -8.25
CA GLY A 23 7.43 -3.84 -6.84
C GLY A 23 6.15 -3.02 -6.61
N TYR A 24 5.90 -2.72 -5.34
CA TYR A 24 4.71 -2.01 -4.89
C TYR A 24 5.03 -1.07 -3.73
N ARG A 25 4.15 -0.11 -3.47
CA ARG A 25 4.17 0.77 -2.29
C ARG A 25 2.99 0.42 -1.39
N ALA A 26 3.28 0.15 -0.12
CA ALA A 26 2.26 0.06 0.92
C ALA A 26 2.12 1.43 1.61
N VAL A 27 0.89 1.95 1.73
CA VAL A 27 0.62 3.25 2.36
C VAL A 27 -0.45 3.10 3.44
N ILE A 28 -0.19 3.71 4.61
CA ILE A 28 -1.14 3.83 5.71
C ILE A 28 -1.24 5.32 6.04
N ASN A 29 -2.43 5.90 5.85
CA ASN A 29 -2.69 7.31 6.13
C ASN A 29 -3.32 7.46 7.51
N THR A 30 -2.84 8.42 8.30
CA THR A 30 -3.43 8.77 9.61
C THR A 30 -3.83 10.24 9.60
N GLY A 31 -5.12 10.50 9.76
CA GLY A 31 -5.69 11.85 9.75
C GLY A 31 -5.99 12.40 8.35
N SER A 32 -6.85 13.41 8.29
CA SER A 32 -7.31 14.02 7.03
C SER A 32 -6.18 14.70 6.25
N GLY A 33 -5.21 15.31 6.94
CA GLY A 33 -4.03 15.94 6.32
C GLY A 33 -3.11 14.96 5.59
N ALA A 34 -3.14 13.67 5.97
CA ALA A 34 -2.44 12.60 5.25
C ALA A 34 -3.32 11.94 4.17
N GLY A 35 -4.53 12.44 3.94
CA GLY A 35 -5.47 11.87 2.96
C GLY A 35 -6.28 10.66 3.46
N GLN A 36 -6.44 10.47 4.78
CA GLN A 36 -7.33 9.43 5.31
C GLN A 36 -8.80 9.83 5.07
N SER A 37 -9.48 9.14 4.15
CA SER A 37 -10.91 9.37 3.84
C SER A 37 -11.86 8.56 4.71
N VAL A 38 -11.48 7.33 5.09
CA VAL A 38 -12.25 6.44 5.97
C VAL A 38 -11.47 6.20 7.27
N PHE A 39 -12.11 6.48 8.40
CA PHE A 39 -11.52 6.42 9.74
C PHE A 39 -11.55 5.00 10.32
N HIS A 40 -11.03 4.06 9.53
CA HIS A 40 -10.75 2.68 9.91
C HIS A 40 -9.34 2.33 9.39
N LEU A 41 -8.57 1.52 10.11
CA LEU A 41 -7.23 1.13 9.69
C LEU A 41 -7.30 0.37 8.35
N HIS A 42 -6.60 0.87 7.32
CA HIS A 42 -6.49 0.21 6.03
C HIS A 42 -5.09 0.41 5.45
N VAL A 43 -4.67 -0.52 4.58
CA VAL A 43 -3.39 -0.47 3.86
C VAL A 43 -3.72 -0.36 2.37
N HIS A 44 -3.24 0.71 1.74
CA HIS A 44 -3.24 0.78 0.28
C HIS A 44 -2.06 0.00 -0.27
N VAL A 45 -2.28 -0.79 -1.32
CA VAL A 45 -1.24 -1.46 -2.10
C VAL A 45 -1.27 -0.88 -3.51
N LEU A 46 -0.22 -0.14 -3.88
CA LEU A 46 -0.13 0.54 -5.19
C LEU A 46 1.04 -0.03 -5.99
N GLY A 47 0.83 -0.37 -7.26
CA GLY A 47 1.86 -0.88 -8.15
C GLY A 47 1.42 -0.85 -9.62
N GLY A 48 2.20 -1.47 -10.51
CA GLY A 48 1.91 -1.51 -11.95
C GLY A 48 2.34 -0.26 -12.72
N ARG A 49 3.05 0.66 -12.07
CA ARG A 49 3.70 1.84 -12.66
C ARG A 49 4.86 2.30 -11.77
N GLU A 50 5.74 3.12 -12.33
CA GLU A 50 6.77 3.79 -11.54
C GLU A 50 6.12 4.73 -10.51
N MET A 51 6.64 4.68 -9.28
CA MET A 51 6.16 5.47 -8.15
C MET A 51 7.15 6.58 -7.86
N THR A 52 6.71 7.83 -7.97
CA THR A 52 7.55 9.01 -7.74
C THR A 52 7.81 9.24 -6.25
N TRP A 53 8.77 10.13 -5.99
CA TRP A 53 9.13 10.62 -4.66
C TRP A 53 9.12 12.16 -4.67
N PRO A 54 8.53 12.85 -3.67
CA PRO A 54 7.88 12.30 -2.46
C PRO A 54 6.56 11.54 -2.78
N PRO A 55 6.08 10.67 -1.86
CA PRO A 55 4.96 9.78 -2.09
C PRO A 55 3.60 10.46 -1.87
N GLY A 56 3.39 11.60 -2.55
CA GLY A 56 2.42 12.62 -2.15
C GLY A 56 3.15 13.83 -1.60
#